data_AF-A0A6P7FXY3-F1
#
_entry.id   AF-A0A6P7FXY3-F1
#
_cell.length_a   1.000
_cell.length_b   1.000
_cell.length_c   1.000
_cell.angle_alpha   90.00
_cell.angle_beta   90.00
_cell.angle_gamma   90.00
#
_symmetry.space_group_name_H-M   'P 1'
#
loop_
_entity.id
_entity.type
_entity.pdbx_description
1 polymer ?
#
loop_
_entity_poly.entity_id
_entity_poly.type
_entity_poly.pdbx_seq_one_letter_code
_entity_poly.pdbx_strand_id
1 'polypeptide(L)'
;MSSQSEADVTKTNKTFAEKQAERMKKLRELHKVRNEARTHNHQEVVAEDARIKLPQNWESRKRRAEWILNDQKEREEAAKEGKDYDRIKLLNVSAVEAERFDRMKKKKNPDEGFSDYEAASVRQYNRLIKTMAPKDMERYEEQKEKYGDAFYAGPNTIVHGLHKDRPEAVDNLVKSVEDQIAKRSKYSRRRTHNDDADIDYINERNAKFNKKMDRFYGEHTTEIKQNLERGTAV
;
A
#
# COMPACT_ATOMS: atom_id res chain seq x y z
N MET A 1 73.40 -13.51 -0.22
CA MET A 1 74.20 -12.52 -0.99
C MET A 1 73.25 -11.38 -1.34
N SER A 2 72.94 -10.50 -0.40
CA SER A 2 73.65 -9.25 -0.09
C SER A 2 73.02 -8.06 -0.82
N SER A 3 72.31 -7.21 -0.07
CA SER A 3 72.34 -5.74 -0.18
C SER A 3 71.19 -5.13 0.63
N GLN A 4 71.37 -5.03 1.95
CA GLN A 4 70.74 -3.93 2.70
C GLN A 4 71.49 -2.67 2.29
N SER A 5 70.88 -1.84 1.45
CA SER A 5 71.41 -0.52 1.09
C SER A 5 70.96 0.49 2.15
N GLU A 6 71.93 0.91 2.96
CA GLU A 6 71.88 2.02 3.90
C GLU A 6 71.32 3.29 3.24
N ALA A 7 70.14 3.72 3.67
CA ALA A 7 69.70 5.10 3.50
C ALA A 7 70.12 5.91 4.72
N ASP A 8 71.40 6.25 4.69
CA ASP A 8 72.04 7.46 5.20
C ASP A 8 71.15 8.39 6.06
N VAL A 9 71.21 8.17 7.39
CA VAL A 9 70.81 9.19 8.36
C VAL A 9 71.97 10.16 8.49
N THR A 10 72.13 11.06 7.52
CA THR A 10 72.96 12.25 7.71
C THR A 10 72.37 13.04 8.87
N LYS A 11 72.92 12.84 10.08
CA LYS A 11 72.69 13.71 11.23
C LYS A 11 73.36 15.05 10.91
N THR A 12 72.69 15.85 10.09
CA THR A 12 72.95 17.29 10.04
C THR A 12 72.84 17.77 11.47
N ASN A 13 73.92 18.30 12.03
CA ASN A 13 73.94 18.93 13.35
C ASN A 13 73.16 20.25 13.26
N LYS A 14 71.84 20.14 13.06
CA LYS A 14 70.91 21.25 13.08
C LYS A 14 71.06 21.95 14.41
N THR A 15 71.15 23.27 14.35
CA THR A 15 71.25 24.08 15.55
C THR A 15 70.01 23.85 16.43
N PHE A 16 70.14 24.08 17.74
CA PHE A 16 69.03 23.89 18.67
C PHE A 16 67.77 24.66 18.23
N ALA A 17 67.94 25.85 17.65
CA ALA A 17 66.87 26.68 17.10
C ALA A 17 66.13 26.03 15.91
N GLU A 18 66.86 25.40 14.98
CA GLU A 18 66.27 24.70 13.84
C GLU A 18 65.53 23.43 14.27
N LYS A 19 66.08 22.67 15.22
CA LYS A 19 65.39 21.50 15.82
C LYS A 19 64.11 21.92 16.55
N GLN A 20 64.15 23.06 17.23
CA GLN A 20 62.97 23.63 17.89
C GLN A 20 61.92 24.12 16.88
N ALA A 21 62.34 24.75 15.77
CA ALA A 21 61.44 25.17 14.70
C ALA A 21 60.75 23.98 14.01
N GLU A 22 61.47 22.89 13.74
CA GLU A 22 60.92 21.63 13.21
C GLU A 22 59.95 20.98 14.19
N ARG A 23 60.29 20.96 15.48
CA ARG A 23 59.40 20.47 16.55
C ARG A 23 58.10 21.29 16.60
N MET A 24 58.19 22.61 16.49
CA MET A 24 57.02 23.50 16.47
C MET A 24 56.20 23.39 15.18
N LYS A 25 56.84 23.11 14.03
CA LYS A 25 56.14 22.83 12.77
C LYS A 25 55.37 21.50 12.86
N LYS A 26 56.01 20.44 13.35
CA LYS A 26 55.37 19.14 13.60
C LYS A 26 54.23 19.25 14.62
N LEU A 27 54.38 20.06 15.66
CA LEU A 27 53.32 20.32 16.63
C LEU A 27 52.11 21.01 15.98
N ARG A 28 52.34 22.01 15.12
CA ARG A 28 51.27 22.68 14.37
C ARG A 28 50.55 21.74 13.41
N GLU A 29 51.28 20.86 12.74
CA GLU A 29 50.72 19.82 11.88
C GLU A 29 49.88 18.82 12.67
N LEU A 30 50.38 18.35 13.82
CA LEU A 30 49.61 17.49 14.73
C LEU A 30 48.34 18.19 15.24
N HIS A 31 48.40 19.49 15.52
CA HIS A 31 47.22 20.28 15.89
C HIS A 31 46.20 20.37 14.74
N LYS A 32 46.68 20.54 13.50
CA LYS A 32 45.84 20.56 12.29
C LYS A 32 45.16 19.21 12.09
N VAL A 33 45.92 18.11 12.08
CA VAL A 33 45.40 16.74 11.96
C VAL A 33 44.41 16.43 13.08
N ARG A 34 44.71 16.85 14.32
CA ARG A 34 43.78 16.70 15.46
C ARG A 34 42.48 17.46 15.24
N ASN A 35 42.54 18.67 14.71
CA ASN A 35 41.36 19.48 14.44
C ASN A 35 40.54 18.89 13.28
N GLU A 36 41.18 18.42 12.21
CA GLU A 36 40.54 17.71 11.10
C GLU A 36 39.86 16.42 11.57
N ALA A 37 40.54 15.62 12.39
CA ALA A 37 39.97 14.42 12.99
C ALA A 37 38.74 14.75 13.86
N ARG A 38 38.79 15.83 14.65
CA ARG A 38 37.63 16.28 15.43
C ARG A 38 36.45 16.68 14.54
N THR A 39 36.70 17.40 13.44
CA THR A 39 35.63 17.81 12.51
C THR A 39 35.03 16.62 11.78
N HIS A 40 35.86 15.69 11.29
CA HIS A 40 35.37 14.49 10.62
C HIS A 40 34.57 13.59 11.57
N ASN A 41 35.08 13.36 12.78
CA ASN A 41 34.34 12.58 13.78
C ASN A 41 32.99 13.24 14.11
N HIS A 42 32.95 14.57 14.25
CA HIS A 42 31.69 15.27 14.48
C HIS A 42 30.71 15.13 13.30
N GLN A 43 31.20 15.28 12.06
CA GLN A 43 30.40 15.10 10.85
C GLN A 43 29.82 13.69 10.75
N GLU A 44 30.63 12.65 11.01
CA GLU A 44 30.19 11.26 10.99
C GLU A 44 29.15 10.97 12.06
N VAL A 45 29.34 11.47 13.30
CA VAL A 45 28.35 11.33 14.38
C VAL A 45 27.02 12.00 14.01
N VAL A 46 27.07 13.19 13.41
CA VAL A 46 25.86 13.89 12.94
C VAL A 46 25.20 13.15 11.77
N ALA A 47 25.98 12.58 10.84
CA ALA A 47 25.46 11.82 9.71
C ALA A 47 24.86 10.46 10.13
N GLU A 48 25.44 9.82 11.15
CA GLU A 48 24.90 8.61 11.77
C GLU A 48 23.59 8.92 12.51
N ASP A 49 23.56 9.96 13.34
CA ASP A 49 22.33 10.41 14.02
C ASP A 49 21.24 10.80 13.01
N ALA A 50 21.59 11.46 11.90
CA ALA A 50 20.66 11.73 10.81
C ALA A 50 20.12 10.43 10.18
N ARG A 51 20.99 9.43 9.93
CA ARG A 51 20.59 8.09 9.43
C ARG A 51 19.69 7.33 10.40
N ILE A 52 19.92 7.46 11.70
CA ILE A 52 19.08 6.84 12.74
C ILE A 52 17.71 7.52 12.82
N LYS A 53 17.67 8.85 12.69
CA LYS A 53 16.44 9.65 12.67
C LYS A 53 15.62 9.49 11.39
N LEU A 54 16.23 8.98 10.32
CA LEU A 54 15.57 8.76 9.05
C LEU A 54 14.52 7.62 9.18
N PRO A 55 13.29 7.83 8.68
CA PRO A 55 12.31 6.76 8.64
C PRO A 55 12.80 5.58 7.80
N GLN A 56 12.48 4.35 8.21
CA GLN A 56 12.83 3.11 7.48
C GLN A 56 12.39 3.12 5.99
N ASN A 57 11.38 3.92 5.63
CA ASN A 57 10.88 4.04 4.26
C ASN A 57 11.51 5.20 3.45
N TRP A 58 12.48 5.93 3.99
CA TRP A 58 13.03 7.14 3.36
C TRP A 58 13.64 6.88 1.98
N GLU A 59 14.48 5.86 1.85
CA GLU A 59 15.12 5.53 0.57
C GLU A 59 14.08 5.16 -0.50
N SER A 60 13.03 4.43 -0.10
CA SER A 60 11.92 4.11 -0.99
C SER A 60 11.14 5.35 -1.42
N ARG A 61 10.94 6.32 -0.52
CA ARG A 61 10.34 7.62 -0.86
C ARG A 61 11.23 8.43 -1.80
N LYS A 62 12.54 8.48 -1.54
CA LYS A 62 13.52 9.16 -2.38
C LYS A 62 13.54 8.57 -3.79
N ARG A 63 13.66 7.24 -3.92
CA ARG A 63 13.60 6.52 -5.20
C ARG A 63 12.30 6.80 -5.95
N ARG A 64 11.16 6.83 -5.23
CA ARG A 64 9.87 7.16 -5.83
C ARG A 64 9.82 8.61 -6.31
N ALA A 65 10.36 9.56 -5.54
CA ALA A 65 10.42 10.97 -5.95
C ALA A 65 11.33 11.17 -7.16
N GLU A 66 12.50 10.53 -7.19
CA GLU A 66 13.42 10.52 -8.33
C GLU A 66 12.74 9.92 -9.57
N TRP A 67 12.03 8.80 -9.42
CA TRP A 67 11.27 8.19 -10.50
C TRP A 67 10.18 9.12 -11.05
N ILE A 68 9.41 9.78 -10.18
CA ILE A 68 8.38 10.75 -10.60
C ILE A 68 9.00 11.93 -11.37
N LEU A 69 10.12 12.45 -10.87
CA LEU A 69 10.80 13.59 -11.47
C LEU A 69 11.38 13.22 -12.84
N ASN A 70 11.97 12.03 -12.97
CA ASN A 70 12.46 11.54 -14.26
C ASN A 70 11.31 11.27 -15.24
N ASP A 71 10.23 10.64 -14.81
CA ASP A 71 9.03 10.39 -15.64
C ASP A 71 8.41 11.71 -16.14
N GLN A 72 8.36 12.74 -15.29
CA GLN A 72 7.91 14.09 -15.68
C GLN A 72 8.84 14.73 -16.71
N LYS A 73 10.17 14.66 -16.51
CA LYS A 73 11.15 15.17 -17.47
C LYS A 73 11.02 14.50 -18.83
N GLU A 74 10.94 13.18 -18.86
CA GLU A 74 10.79 12.43 -20.11
C GLU A 74 9.46 12.76 -20.80
N ARG A 75 8.37 12.96 -20.05
CA ARG A 75 7.07 13.39 -20.59
C ARG A 75 7.16 14.79 -21.20
N GLU A 76 7.85 15.73 -20.55
CA GLU A 76 8.07 17.08 -21.08
C GLU A 76 8.95 17.08 -22.33
N GLU A 77 10.01 16.25 -22.36
CA GLU A 77 10.88 16.08 -23.52
C GLU A 77 10.13 15.47 -24.71
N ALA A 78 9.35 14.40 -24.47
CA ALA A 78 8.49 13.81 -25.50
C ALA A 78 7.45 14.81 -26.04
N ALA A 79 6.86 15.63 -25.16
CA ALA A 79 5.92 16.68 -25.57
C ALA A 79 6.59 17.78 -26.42
N LYS A 80 7.82 18.19 -26.08
CA LYS A 80 8.62 19.13 -26.90
C LYS A 80 8.95 18.57 -28.28
N GLU A 81 9.21 17.27 -28.37
CA GLU A 81 9.43 16.56 -29.63
C GLU A 81 8.12 16.27 -30.41
N GLY A 82 6.95 16.57 -29.85
CA GLY A 82 5.65 16.30 -30.44
C GLY A 82 5.27 14.81 -30.46
N LYS A 83 5.91 13.99 -29.62
CA LYS A 83 5.64 12.55 -29.51
C LYS A 83 4.75 12.24 -28.30
N ASP A 84 4.00 11.15 -28.40
CA ASP A 84 3.19 10.62 -27.31
C ASP A 84 4.05 9.76 -26.37
N TYR A 85 4.30 10.26 -25.15
CA TYR A 85 5.13 9.61 -24.14
C TYR A 85 4.62 8.23 -23.75
N ASP A 86 3.30 8.08 -23.58
CA ASP A 86 2.71 6.83 -23.10
C ASP A 86 2.89 5.73 -24.17
N ARG A 87 2.84 6.09 -25.45
CA ARG A 87 3.15 5.17 -26.56
C ARG A 87 4.61 4.74 -26.60
N ILE A 88 5.55 5.68 -26.45
CA ILE A 88 7.00 5.38 -26.43
C ILE A 88 7.31 4.43 -25.27
N LYS A 89 6.75 4.71 -24.10
CA LYS A 89 6.92 3.87 -22.92
C LYS A 89 6.41 2.46 -23.15
N LEU A 90 5.23 2.30 -23.75
CA LEU A 90 4.65 1.00 -24.09
C LEU A 90 5.47 0.22 -25.12
N LEU A 91 6.14 0.88 -26.07
CA LEU A 91 7.02 0.22 -27.04
C LEU A 91 8.23 -0.45 -26.37
N ASN A 92 8.70 0.09 -25.25
CA ASN A 92 9.82 -0.45 -24.50
C ASN A 92 9.42 -1.59 -23.53
N VAL A 93 8.12 -1.80 -23.29
CA VAL A 93 7.62 -2.85 -22.40
C VAL A 93 7.50 -4.17 -23.17
N SER A 94 8.22 -5.19 -22.72
CA SER A 94 8.13 -6.53 -23.31
C SER A 94 6.78 -7.20 -22.98
N ALA A 95 6.34 -8.15 -23.81
CA ALA A 95 5.09 -8.89 -23.58
C ALA A 95 5.05 -9.61 -22.21
N VAL A 96 6.19 -10.19 -21.79
CA VAL A 96 6.33 -10.85 -20.47
C VAL A 96 6.18 -9.85 -19.33
N GLU A 97 6.73 -8.66 -19.50
CA GLU A 97 6.65 -7.60 -18.50
C GLU A 97 5.22 -7.04 -18.39
N ALA A 98 4.54 -6.86 -19.53
CA ALA A 98 3.14 -6.47 -19.58
C ALA A 98 2.23 -7.48 -18.86
N GLU A 99 2.41 -8.79 -19.11
CA GLU A 99 1.65 -9.84 -18.43
C GLU A 99 1.91 -9.84 -16.90
N ARG A 100 3.17 -9.63 -16.50
CA ARG A 100 3.52 -9.49 -15.08
C ARG A 100 2.84 -8.29 -14.45
N PHE A 101 2.79 -7.15 -15.15
CA PHE A 101 2.09 -5.96 -14.67
C PHE A 101 0.59 -6.22 -14.55
N ASP A 102 -0.03 -6.87 -15.53
CA ASP A 102 -1.45 -7.21 -15.48
C ASP A 102 -1.80 -8.18 -14.36
N ARG A 103 -0.91 -9.12 -14.04
CA ARG A 103 -1.06 -10.00 -12.86
C ARG A 103 -0.89 -9.24 -11.54
N MET A 104 -0.01 -8.24 -11.49
CA MET A 104 0.20 -7.39 -10.30
C MET A 104 -0.90 -6.33 -10.13
N LYS A 105 -1.63 -5.98 -11.19
CA LYS A 105 -2.78 -5.07 -11.09
C LYS A 105 -3.85 -5.71 -10.21
N LYS A 106 -4.28 -4.96 -9.19
CA LYS A 106 -5.42 -5.35 -8.35
C LYS A 106 -6.68 -5.38 -9.22
N LYS A 107 -7.30 -6.55 -9.35
CA LYS A 107 -8.62 -6.68 -9.98
C LYS A 107 -9.62 -5.81 -9.21
N LYS A 108 -10.18 -4.80 -9.88
CA LYS A 108 -11.21 -3.93 -9.31
C LYS A 108 -12.58 -4.60 -9.51
N ASN A 109 -13.37 -4.71 -8.44
CA ASN A 109 -14.76 -5.15 -8.49
C ASN A 109 -15.60 -4.09 -7.76
N PRO A 110 -15.86 -2.93 -8.41
CA PRO A 110 -16.67 -1.87 -7.82
C PRO A 110 -18.09 -2.36 -7.54
N ASP A 111 -18.82 -1.63 -6.71
CA ASP A 111 -20.25 -1.86 -6.50
C ASP A 111 -21.01 -0.98 -7.49
N GLU A 112 -21.72 -1.60 -8.43
CA GLU A 112 -22.48 -0.89 -9.46
C GLU A 112 -23.86 -0.41 -8.97
N GLY A 113 -24.23 -0.78 -7.74
CA GLY A 113 -25.53 -0.50 -7.15
C GLY A 113 -26.40 -1.73 -7.05
N PHE A 114 -27.56 -1.56 -6.43
CA PHE A 114 -28.55 -2.63 -6.32
C PHE A 114 -29.43 -2.67 -7.56
N SER A 115 -29.32 -3.73 -8.35
CA SER A 115 -30.23 -4.04 -9.46
C SER A 115 -31.38 -4.95 -8.99
N ASP A 116 -31.02 -6.15 -8.53
CA ASP A 116 -31.92 -7.24 -8.22
C ASP A 116 -31.30 -8.15 -7.13
N TYR A 117 -32.16 -8.92 -6.47
CA TYR A 117 -31.71 -9.83 -5.41
C TYR A 117 -30.90 -11.02 -5.94
N GLU A 118 -31.12 -11.44 -7.19
CA GLU A 118 -30.38 -12.55 -7.79
C GLU A 118 -28.93 -12.13 -8.08
N ALA A 119 -28.69 -11.01 -8.77
CA ALA A 119 -27.33 -10.52 -8.99
C ALA A 119 -26.58 -10.22 -7.69
N ALA A 120 -27.26 -9.67 -6.67
CA ALA A 120 -26.68 -9.47 -5.35
C ALA A 120 -26.27 -10.79 -4.69
N SER A 121 -27.10 -11.83 -4.82
CA SER A 121 -26.84 -13.18 -4.33
C SER A 121 -25.66 -13.84 -5.07
N VAL A 122 -25.62 -13.74 -6.40
CA VAL A 122 -24.52 -14.24 -7.23
C VAL A 122 -23.20 -13.56 -6.86
N ARG A 123 -23.22 -12.23 -6.66
CA ARG A 123 -22.03 -11.48 -6.23
C ARG A 123 -21.55 -11.92 -4.84
N GLN A 124 -22.46 -12.14 -3.89
CA GLN A 124 -22.12 -12.69 -2.58
C GLN A 124 -21.52 -14.10 -2.72
N TYR A 125 -22.15 -14.97 -3.50
CA TYR A 125 -21.71 -16.36 -3.71
C TYR A 125 -20.31 -16.42 -4.31
N ASN A 126 -20.05 -15.69 -5.39
CA ASN A 126 -18.73 -15.60 -6.03
C ASN A 126 -17.65 -15.08 -5.07
N ARG A 127 -18.01 -14.18 -4.16
CA ARG A 127 -17.11 -13.71 -3.11
C ARG A 127 -16.85 -14.80 -2.07
N LEU A 128 -17.88 -15.53 -1.64
CA LEU A 128 -17.75 -16.61 -0.66
C LEU A 128 -16.86 -17.73 -1.20
N ILE A 129 -17.05 -18.17 -2.44
CA ILE A 129 -16.18 -19.18 -3.09
C ILE A 129 -14.71 -18.76 -3.05
N LYS A 130 -14.43 -17.48 -3.34
CA LYS A 130 -13.04 -16.96 -3.32
C LYS A 130 -12.44 -16.90 -1.92
N THR A 131 -13.26 -16.78 -0.88
CA THR A 131 -12.82 -16.75 0.52
C THR A 131 -12.87 -18.11 1.20
N MET A 132 -13.40 -19.15 0.54
CA MET A 132 -13.40 -20.51 1.09
C MET A 132 -11.97 -20.98 1.34
N ALA A 133 -11.82 -21.80 2.37
CA ALA A 133 -10.54 -22.44 2.66
C ALA A 133 -10.06 -23.24 1.44
N PRO A 134 -8.74 -23.32 1.21
CA PRO A 134 -8.19 -24.16 0.15
C PRO A 134 -8.67 -25.60 0.31
N LYS A 135 -8.87 -26.28 -0.82
CA LYS A 135 -9.36 -27.65 -0.84
C LYS A 135 -8.28 -28.59 -0.30
N ASP A 136 -8.62 -29.37 0.73
CA ASP A 136 -7.79 -30.47 1.21
C ASP A 136 -7.82 -31.64 0.21
N MET A 137 -6.78 -31.77 -0.59
CA MET A 137 -6.71 -32.80 -1.65
C MET A 137 -6.58 -34.22 -1.09
N GLU A 138 -5.80 -34.41 -0.03
CA GLU A 138 -5.64 -35.72 0.63
C GLU A 138 -6.98 -36.26 1.11
N ARG A 139 -7.76 -35.41 1.79
CA ARG A 139 -9.09 -35.78 2.28
C ARG A 139 -10.09 -36.03 1.15
N TYR A 140 -9.94 -35.33 0.03
CA TYR A 140 -10.74 -35.59 -1.16
C TYR A 140 -10.44 -36.98 -1.74
N GLU A 141 -9.19 -37.40 -1.75
CA GLU A 141 -8.77 -38.73 -2.19
C GLU A 141 -9.23 -39.83 -1.23
N GLU A 142 -9.08 -39.64 0.09
CA GLU A 142 -9.62 -40.56 1.12
C GLU A 142 -11.13 -40.77 0.96
N GLN A 143 -11.88 -39.69 0.74
CA GLN A 143 -13.33 -39.77 0.55
C GLN A 143 -13.68 -40.46 -0.76
N LYS A 144 -12.92 -40.19 -1.83
CA LYS A 144 -13.12 -40.84 -3.12
C LYS A 144 -12.93 -42.35 -3.02
N GLU A 145 -11.89 -42.81 -2.32
CA GLU A 145 -11.64 -44.24 -2.10
C GLU A 145 -12.73 -44.85 -1.20
N LYS A 146 -13.11 -44.17 -0.11
CA LYS A 146 -14.12 -44.64 0.84
C LYS A 146 -15.52 -44.81 0.21
N TYR A 147 -15.91 -43.86 -0.64
CA TYR A 147 -17.25 -43.86 -1.25
C TYR A 147 -17.31 -44.57 -2.60
N GLY A 148 -16.15 -44.82 -3.24
CA GLY A 148 -16.08 -45.53 -4.52
C GLY A 148 -16.97 -44.91 -5.58
N ASP A 149 -17.79 -45.72 -6.25
CA ASP A 149 -18.73 -45.27 -7.28
C ASP A 149 -19.81 -44.32 -6.74
N ALA A 150 -20.14 -44.40 -5.45
CA ALA A 150 -21.10 -43.50 -4.82
C ALA A 150 -20.55 -42.08 -4.61
N PHE A 151 -19.24 -41.89 -4.74
CA PHE A 151 -18.59 -40.58 -4.65
C PHE A 151 -19.06 -39.62 -5.76
N TYR A 152 -19.21 -40.16 -6.98
CA TYR A 152 -19.75 -39.43 -8.13
C TYR A 152 -21.26 -39.70 -8.23
N ALA A 153 -22.00 -39.15 -7.26
CA ALA A 153 -23.43 -39.36 -7.13
C ALA A 153 -24.18 -39.05 -8.44
N GLY A 154 -24.87 -40.05 -8.98
CA GLY A 154 -25.81 -39.89 -10.09
C GLY A 154 -27.23 -39.63 -9.59
N PRO A 155 -28.22 -39.46 -10.51
CA PRO A 155 -29.61 -39.18 -10.16
C PRO A 155 -30.26 -40.19 -9.20
N ASN A 156 -29.79 -41.44 -9.20
CA ASN A 156 -30.36 -42.55 -8.41
C ASN A 156 -29.41 -43.06 -7.31
N THR A 157 -28.32 -42.36 -7.01
CA THR A 157 -27.36 -42.78 -5.98
C THR A 157 -27.77 -42.25 -4.61
N ILE A 158 -28.00 -43.14 -3.64
CA ILE A 158 -28.33 -42.73 -2.26
C ILE A 158 -27.03 -42.42 -1.52
N VAL A 159 -26.72 -41.13 -1.39
CA VAL A 159 -25.53 -40.63 -0.67
C VAL A 159 -25.86 -40.22 0.78
N HIS A 160 -27.15 -40.10 1.09
CA HIS A 160 -27.60 -39.61 2.39
C HIS A 160 -27.26 -40.60 3.51
N GLY A 161 -26.54 -40.16 4.54
CA GLY A 161 -26.11 -40.98 5.69
C GLY A 161 -24.69 -41.58 5.58
N LEU A 162 -24.06 -41.52 4.41
CA LEU A 162 -22.68 -41.98 4.20
C LEU A 162 -21.63 -40.97 4.69
N HIS A 163 -21.98 -39.68 4.70
CA HIS A 163 -21.12 -38.61 5.17
C HIS A 163 -21.34 -38.29 6.65
N LYS A 164 -20.24 -38.13 7.39
CA LYS A 164 -20.25 -37.60 8.75
C LYS A 164 -19.32 -36.40 8.78
N ASP A 165 -19.89 -35.24 9.10
CA ASP A 165 -19.14 -34.00 9.16
C ASP A 165 -18.11 -34.04 10.29
N ARG A 166 -16.92 -33.50 10.00
CA ARG A 166 -15.87 -33.34 11.00
C ARG A 166 -16.16 -32.10 11.85
N PRO A 167 -15.83 -32.10 13.14
CA PRO A 167 -16.04 -30.93 14.00
C PRO A 167 -15.36 -29.67 13.44
N GLU A 168 -14.13 -29.80 12.93
CA GLU A 168 -13.39 -28.69 12.29
C GLU A 168 -14.13 -28.07 11.09
N ALA A 169 -14.82 -28.89 10.30
CA ALA A 169 -15.57 -28.41 9.14
C ALA A 169 -16.83 -27.65 9.57
N VAL A 170 -17.48 -28.13 10.63
CA VAL A 170 -18.61 -27.44 11.27
C VAL A 170 -18.15 -26.09 11.84
N ASP A 171 -17.04 -26.05 12.55
CA ASP A 171 -16.49 -24.80 13.11
C ASP A 171 -16.15 -23.78 12.02
N ASN A 172 -15.55 -24.23 10.91
CA ASN A 172 -15.26 -23.38 9.76
C ASN A 172 -16.54 -22.83 9.11
N LEU A 173 -17.61 -23.64 9.03
CA LEU A 173 -18.91 -23.20 8.55
C LEU A 173 -19.51 -22.14 9.49
N VAL A 174 -19.51 -22.39 10.80
CA VAL A 174 -20.01 -21.44 11.81
C VAL A 174 -19.29 -20.10 11.68
N LYS A 175 -17.96 -20.12 11.62
CA LYS A 175 -17.15 -18.91 11.43
C LYS A 175 -17.51 -18.16 10.14
N SER A 176 -17.68 -18.88 9.03
CA SER A 176 -18.10 -18.28 7.75
C SER A 176 -19.48 -17.62 7.85
N VAL A 177 -20.41 -18.22 8.59
CA VAL A 177 -21.75 -17.66 8.82
C VAL A 177 -21.68 -16.42 9.70
N GLU A 178 -20.87 -16.42 10.76
CA GLU A 178 -20.64 -15.25 11.61
C GLU A 178 -20.03 -14.08 10.83
N ASP A 179 -19.04 -14.36 9.99
CA ASP A 179 -18.42 -13.37 9.11
C ASP A 179 -19.44 -12.78 8.11
N GLN A 180 -20.34 -13.61 7.59
CA GLN A 180 -21.44 -13.16 6.72
C GLN A 180 -22.42 -12.24 7.46
N ILE A 181 -22.82 -12.61 8.68
CA ILE A 181 -23.69 -11.79 9.53
C ILE A 181 -23.02 -10.45 9.85
N ALA A 182 -21.74 -10.47 10.26
CA ALA A 182 -20.96 -9.28 10.55
C ALA A 182 -20.78 -8.37 9.34
N LYS A 183 -20.72 -8.94 8.12
CA LYS A 183 -20.68 -8.17 6.88
C LYS A 183 -22.03 -7.58 6.52
N ARG A 184 -23.12 -8.32 6.74
CA ARG A 184 -24.50 -7.87 6.50
C ARG A 184 -24.88 -6.72 7.43
N SER A 185 -24.48 -6.77 8.71
CA SER A 185 -24.76 -5.68 9.65
C SER A 185 -24.08 -4.36 9.26
N LYS A 186 -22.92 -4.43 8.59
CA LYS A 186 -22.15 -3.28 8.08
C LYS A 186 -22.58 -2.81 6.69
N TYR A 187 -23.62 -3.39 6.08
CA TYR A 187 -24.08 -3.04 4.74
C TYR A 187 -24.57 -1.58 4.67
N SER A 188 -25.38 -1.17 5.63
CA SER A 188 -25.80 0.24 5.77
C SER A 188 -24.87 0.98 6.73
N ARG A 189 -23.99 1.82 6.20
CA ARG A 189 -23.08 2.64 7.01
C ARG A 189 -23.81 3.90 7.48
N ARG A 190 -23.74 4.19 8.80
CA ARG A 190 -24.22 5.46 9.34
C ARG A 190 -23.31 6.59 8.85
N ARG A 191 -23.92 7.64 8.28
CA ARG A 191 -23.23 8.89 7.98
C ARG A 191 -23.10 9.68 9.29
N THR A 192 -21.94 10.30 9.52
CA THR A 192 -21.71 11.15 10.69
C THR A 192 -22.71 12.31 10.68
N HIS A 193 -23.27 12.63 11.84
CA HIS A 193 -24.09 13.83 11.99
C HIS A 193 -23.18 15.05 11.86
N ASN A 194 -23.65 16.07 11.13
CA ASN A 194 -22.97 17.36 11.05
C ASN A 194 -23.76 18.33 11.93
N ASP A 195 -23.18 18.78 13.04
CA ASP A 195 -23.87 19.65 14.00
C ASP A 195 -24.05 21.08 13.48
N ASP A 196 -23.27 21.47 12.46
CA ASP A 196 -23.35 22.78 11.81
C ASP A 196 -24.40 22.85 10.69
N ALA A 197 -25.10 21.75 10.39
CA ALA A 197 -26.13 21.74 9.35
C ALA A 197 -27.45 22.31 9.88
N ASP A 198 -28.14 23.12 9.07
CA ASP A 198 -29.47 23.63 9.41
C ASP A 198 -30.45 22.49 9.68
N ILE A 199 -31.04 22.49 10.88
CA ILE A 199 -31.92 21.43 11.35
C ILE A 199 -33.34 21.71 10.87
N ASP A 200 -33.79 20.97 9.87
CA ASP A 200 -35.14 21.04 9.29
C ASP A 200 -36.16 20.09 9.95
N TYR A 201 -35.79 19.46 11.08
CA TYR A 201 -36.57 18.40 11.71
C TYR A 201 -36.68 18.54 13.24
N ILE A 202 -37.79 18.03 13.80
CA ILE A 202 -38.04 18.02 15.24
C ILE A 202 -37.63 16.67 15.88
N ASN A 203 -37.70 15.56 15.13
CA ASN A 203 -37.37 14.21 15.62
C ASN A 203 -36.61 13.38 14.58
N GLU A 204 -35.98 12.26 14.99
CA GLU A 204 -35.16 11.42 14.09
C GLU A 204 -35.98 10.78 12.95
N ARG A 205 -37.26 10.47 13.20
CA ARG A 205 -38.15 9.90 12.17
C ARG A 205 -38.44 10.93 11.07
N ASN A 206 -38.66 12.19 11.47
CA ASN A 206 -38.84 13.32 10.58
C ASN A 206 -37.55 13.60 9.80
N ALA A 207 -36.39 13.58 10.45
CA ALA A 207 -35.08 13.71 9.77
C ALA A 207 -34.89 12.67 8.65
N LYS A 208 -35.26 11.40 8.91
CA LYS A 208 -35.19 10.32 7.89
C LYS A 208 -36.20 10.53 6.76
N PHE A 209 -37.37 11.09 7.08
CA PHE A 209 -38.40 11.42 6.09
C PHE A 209 -37.97 12.60 5.21
N ASN A 210 -37.49 13.71 5.78
CA ASN A 210 -36.93 14.84 5.06
C ASN A 210 -35.77 14.39 4.15
N LYS A 211 -34.83 13.59 4.67
CA LYS A 211 -33.77 12.96 3.86
C LYS A 211 -34.29 12.04 2.74
N LYS A 212 -35.48 11.46 2.89
CA LYS A 212 -36.12 10.68 1.82
C LYS A 212 -36.69 11.62 0.77
N MET A 213 -37.38 12.69 1.18
CA MET A 213 -37.92 13.70 0.27
C MET A 213 -36.82 14.38 -0.52
N ASP A 214 -35.73 14.80 0.13
CA ASP A 214 -34.57 15.42 -0.50
C ASP A 214 -33.94 14.54 -1.59
N ARG A 215 -33.87 13.21 -1.36
CA ARG A 215 -33.36 12.26 -2.37
C ARG A 215 -34.21 12.17 -3.65
N PHE A 216 -35.52 12.41 -3.56
CA PHE A 216 -36.43 12.30 -4.72
C PHE A 216 -36.73 13.66 -5.35
N TYR A 217 -36.90 14.69 -4.53
CA TYR A 217 -37.38 16.00 -4.95
C TYR A 217 -36.31 17.09 -4.90
N GLY A 218 -35.19 16.87 -4.20
CA GLY A 218 -34.15 17.87 -4.01
C GLY A 218 -33.58 18.40 -5.33
N GLU A 219 -33.46 17.54 -6.36
CA GLU A 219 -33.05 17.95 -7.71
C GLU A 219 -34.05 18.94 -8.33
N HIS A 220 -35.35 18.70 -8.14
CA HIS A 220 -36.42 19.51 -8.73
C HIS A 220 -36.75 20.77 -7.92
N THR A 221 -36.43 20.79 -6.61
CA THR A 221 -36.75 21.91 -5.71
C THR A 221 -35.55 22.79 -5.40
N THR A 222 -34.42 22.61 -6.10
CA THR A 222 -33.20 23.41 -5.92
C THR A 222 -33.45 24.91 -6.03
N GLU A 223 -34.19 25.35 -7.05
CA GLU A 223 -34.52 26.77 -7.27
C GLU A 223 -35.36 27.36 -6.13
N ILE A 224 -36.39 26.63 -5.69
CA ILE A 224 -37.24 27.02 -4.56
C ILE A 224 -36.42 27.17 -3.28
N LYS A 225 -35.50 26.22 -3.04
CA LYS A 225 -34.62 26.25 -1.87
C LYS A 225 -33.69 27.46 -1.91
N GLN A 226 -33.07 27.75 -3.05
CA GLN A 226 -32.22 28.94 -3.19
C GLN A 226 -33.01 30.25 -3.02
N ASN A 227 -34.25 30.32 -3.51
CA ASN A 227 -35.09 31.51 -3.34
C ASN A 227 -35.46 31.74 -1.87
N LEU A 228 -35.71 30.66 -1.11
CA LEU A 228 -35.91 30.73 0.35
C LEU A 228 -34.65 31.24 1.06
N GLU A 229 -33.47 30.72 0.70
CA GLU A 229 -32.18 31.14 1.26
C GLU A 229 -31.84 32.61 0.90
N ARG A 230 -32.31 33.10 -0.25
CA ARG A 230 -32.19 34.51 -0.69
C ARG A 230 -33.26 35.44 -0.10
N GLY A 231 -34.14 34.94 0.77
CA GLY A 231 -35.15 35.77 1.44
C GLY A 231 -36.41 36.01 0.60
N THR A 232 -36.80 35.06 -0.24
CA THR A 232 -38.03 35.07 -1.08
C THR A 232 -38.12 36.22 -2.10
N ALA A 233 -37.02 36.93 -2.33
CA ALA A 233 -36.88 37.81 -3.47
C ALA A 233 -36.74 36.97 -4.74
N VAL A 234 -37.69 37.13 -5.67
CA VAL A 234 -37.60 36.63 -7.05
C VAL A 234 -36.53 37.40 -7.81
#